data_AF-A0A9N9JBQ9-F1
#
_entry.id   AF-A0A9N9JBQ9-F1
#
_cell.length_a   1.000
_cell.length_b   1.000
_cell.length_c   1.000
_cell.angle_alpha   90.00
_cell.angle_beta   90.00
_cell.angle_gamma   90.00
#
_symmetry.space_group_name_H-M   'P 1'
#
loop_
_entity.id
_entity.type
_entity.pdbx_description
1 polymer ?
#
loop_
_entity_poly.entity_id
_entity_poly.type
_entity_poly.pdbx_seq_one_letter_code
_entity_poly.pdbx_strand_id
1 'polypeptide(L)'
;IDKISIFKSEAQLTARIKHFWFESNAEVLILQCDLTAVSAGCIKLAKFIIEQLRKEFMISDQNSKVKHVCIILHMMRNNEATTMSFNFMCGWKLVTIENLIPQGQTLTTFLDNNLNEILEHVYSFKEIISQELLWCLLCMKFPSTPESLDYIKLLVHKIPEREEFLDCLKVRTLEWLAKNIPEDWLLRVASNKKDLYLYSSFSLSLQMYIRDQSRKPISKLLCVLERLSGLSPLFIKNDPSSDELFEFWKRAFIDSKIVNIEYLPDPRPDFYQIPARNNNAQFPFSTYYMDQINKFKKLYQEDLS
;
A
#
# COMPACT_ATOMS: atom_id res chain seq x y z
N ILE A 1 -26.18 16.82 9.17
CA ILE A 1 -24.88 16.63 9.86
C ILE A 1 -24.40 18.01 10.19
N ASP A 2 -24.14 18.30 11.46
CA ASP A 2 -23.81 19.65 11.91
C ASP A 2 -22.41 19.65 12.52
N LYS A 3 -21.60 20.68 12.24
CA LYS A 3 -20.28 20.84 12.88
C LYS A 3 -20.44 21.67 14.14
N ILE A 4 -19.90 21.20 15.28
CA ILE A 4 -20.01 21.94 16.54
C ILE A 4 -19.38 23.34 16.44
N SER A 5 -18.30 23.48 15.67
CA SER A 5 -17.61 24.77 15.47
C SER A 5 -18.44 25.85 14.78
N ILE A 6 -19.58 25.52 14.18
CA ILE A 6 -20.47 26.50 13.53
C ILE A 6 -21.30 27.27 14.57
N PHE A 7 -21.59 26.66 15.72
CA PHE A 7 -22.38 27.30 16.78
C PHE A 7 -21.52 28.29 17.55
N LYS A 8 -21.86 29.58 17.45
CA LYS A 8 -21.13 30.66 18.12
C LYS A 8 -21.61 30.89 19.56
N SER A 9 -22.76 30.31 19.93
CA SER A 9 -23.31 30.42 21.28
C SER A 9 -24.07 29.16 21.69
N GLU A 10 -24.20 28.97 23.01
CA GLU A 10 -25.01 27.91 23.60
C GLU A 10 -26.45 27.96 23.11
N ALA A 11 -27.05 29.16 23.03
CA ALA A 11 -28.43 29.34 22.59
C ALA A 11 -28.67 28.81 21.16
N GLN A 12 -27.72 29.00 20.24
CA GLN A 12 -27.80 28.47 18.88
C GLN A 12 -27.77 26.94 18.87
N LEU A 13 -26.87 26.35 19.65
CA LEU A 13 -26.75 24.89 19.78
C LEU A 13 -28.01 24.29 20.42
N THR A 14 -28.51 24.88 21.50
CA THR A 14 -29.73 24.47 22.18
C THR A 14 -30.95 24.55 21.28
N ALA A 15 -31.11 25.65 20.52
CA ALA A 15 -32.20 25.79 19.57
C ALA A 15 -32.18 24.70 18.50
N ARG A 16 -31.00 24.39 17.95
CA ARG A 16 -30.83 23.35 16.93
C ARG A 16 -31.13 21.94 17.45
N ILE A 17 -30.69 21.60 18.66
CA ILE A 17 -30.95 20.30 19.30
C ILE A 17 -32.43 20.20 19.71
N LYS A 18 -33.03 21.28 20.21
CA LYS A 18 -34.46 21.33 20.55
C LYS A 18 -35.32 21.10 19.30
N HIS A 19 -35.00 21.78 18.20
CA HIS A 19 -35.64 21.54 16.91
C HIS A 19 -35.52 20.06 16.49
N PHE A 20 -34.35 19.44 16.67
CA PHE A 20 -34.20 18.00 16.38
C PHE A 20 -35.14 17.12 17.21
N TRP A 21 -35.27 17.36 18.51
CA TRP A 21 -36.10 16.52 19.38
C TRP A 21 -37.60 16.70 19.12
N PHE A 22 -38.09 17.94 19.11
CA PHE A 22 -39.52 18.22 19.18
C PHE A 22 -40.19 18.58 17.85
N GLU A 23 -39.42 19.08 16.87
CA GLU A 23 -39.99 19.64 15.63
C GLU A 23 -39.59 18.84 14.38
N SER A 24 -38.42 18.19 14.41
CA SER A 24 -37.87 17.46 13.27
C SER A 24 -38.40 16.03 13.17
N ASN A 25 -38.61 15.56 11.94
CA ASN A 25 -38.90 14.16 11.63
C ASN A 25 -37.64 13.29 11.50
N ALA A 26 -36.44 13.88 11.61
CA ALA A 26 -35.20 13.13 11.51
C ALA A 26 -35.01 12.17 12.69
N GLU A 27 -34.54 10.96 12.41
CA GLU A 27 -34.27 9.93 13.42
C GLU A 27 -32.84 10.02 13.97
N VAL A 28 -31.91 10.63 13.23
CA VAL A 28 -30.50 10.70 13.62
C VAL A 28 -29.98 12.14 13.55
N LEU A 29 -29.36 12.59 14.64
CA LEU A 29 -28.54 13.80 14.68
C LEU A 29 -27.07 13.42 14.76
N ILE A 30 -26.26 13.94 13.83
CA ILE A 30 -24.80 13.76 13.82
C ILE A 30 -24.15 15.11 14.08
N LEU A 31 -23.37 15.19 15.17
CA LEU A 31 -22.52 16.33 15.51
C LEU A 31 -21.06 15.99 15.24
N GLN A 32 -20.42 16.67 14.30
CA GLN A 32 -19.01 16.51 14.00
C GLN A 32 -18.16 17.50 14.79
N CYS A 33 -17.09 16.98 15.39
CA CYS A 33 -16.14 17.76 16.17
C CYS A 33 -14.73 17.45 15.69
N ASP A 34 -13.98 18.50 15.36
CA ASP A 34 -12.54 18.41 15.16
C ASP A 34 -11.87 18.92 16.44
N LEU A 35 -11.09 18.06 17.09
CA LEU A 35 -10.42 18.39 18.35
C LEU A 35 -9.31 19.43 18.18
N THR A 36 -8.88 19.72 16.95
CA THR A 36 -7.97 20.84 16.67
C THR A 36 -8.70 22.20 16.69
N ALA A 37 -10.01 22.21 16.44
CA ALA A 37 -10.81 23.42 16.28
C ALA A 37 -11.84 23.66 17.41
N VAL A 38 -12.16 22.62 18.19
CA VAL A 38 -13.23 22.66 19.20
C VAL A 38 -12.67 22.28 20.57
N SER A 39 -12.94 23.13 21.58
CA SER A 39 -12.53 22.83 22.96
C SER A 39 -13.32 21.66 23.55
N ALA A 40 -12.69 20.90 24.46
CA ALA A 40 -13.37 19.82 25.19
C ALA A 40 -14.62 20.31 25.97
N GLY A 41 -14.64 21.59 26.36
CA GLY A 41 -15.80 22.22 27.01
C GLY A 41 -17.04 22.29 26.12
N CYS A 42 -16.88 22.61 24.84
CA CYS A 42 -17.99 22.68 23.88
C CYS A 42 -18.66 21.31 23.68
N ILE A 43 -17.88 20.24 23.68
CA ILE A 43 -18.41 18.89 23.51
C ILE A 43 -19.16 18.44 24.77
N LYS A 44 -18.63 18.74 25.97
CA LYS A 44 -19.33 18.51 27.24
C LYS A 44 -20.66 19.27 27.31
N LEU A 45 -20.68 20.52 26.84
CA LEU A 45 -21.88 21.34 26.78
C LEU A 45 -22.92 20.74 25.82
N ALA A 46 -22.51 20.38 24.60
CA ALA A 46 -23.40 19.73 23.64
C ALA A 46 -24.04 18.46 24.21
N LYS A 47 -23.23 17.62 24.86
CA LYS A 47 -23.70 16.41 25.53
C LYS A 47 -24.73 16.71 26.61
N PHE A 48 -24.46 17.68 27.49
CA PHE A 48 -25.38 18.09 28.55
C PHE A 48 -26.75 18.53 27.98
N ILE A 49 -26.73 19.39 26.96
CA ILE A 49 -27.94 19.87 26.29
C ILE A 49 -28.72 18.71 25.64
N ILE A 50 -28.03 17.79 24.97
CA ILE A 50 -28.65 16.60 24.36
C ILE A 50 -29.35 15.75 25.43
N GLU A 51 -28.68 15.48 26.56
CA GLU A 51 -29.23 14.67 27.63
C GLU A 51 -30.42 15.32 28.32
N GLN A 52 -30.35 16.63 28.55
CA GLN A 52 -31.45 17.39 29.13
C GLN A 52 -32.69 17.34 28.23
N LEU A 53 -32.53 17.71 26.95
CA LEU A 53 -33.65 17.76 25.99
C LEU A 53 -34.20 16.36 25.69
N ARG A 54 -33.35 15.32 25.70
CA ARG A 54 -33.81 13.93 25.61
C ARG A 54 -34.74 13.56 26.77
N LYS A 55 -34.37 13.91 28.01
CA LYS A 55 -35.22 13.62 29.19
C LYS A 55 -36.57 14.30 29.06
N GLU A 56 -36.58 15.56 28.65
CA GLU A 56 -37.82 16.32 28.40
C GLU A 56 -38.67 15.65 27.31
N PHE A 57 -38.05 15.24 26.20
CA PHE A 57 -38.72 14.53 25.10
C PHE A 57 -39.37 13.21 25.54
N MET A 58 -38.65 12.40 26.34
CA MET A 58 -39.17 11.12 26.84
C MET A 58 -40.34 11.27 27.82
N ILE A 59 -40.40 12.38 28.56
CA ILE A 59 -41.52 12.68 29.45
C ILE A 59 -42.73 13.15 28.63
N SER A 60 -42.52 13.97 27.60
CA SER A 60 -43.59 14.58 26.82
C SER A 60 -44.28 13.64 25.83
N ASP A 61 -43.61 12.59 25.36
CA ASP A 61 -44.12 11.77 24.26
C ASP A 61 -43.81 10.27 24.48
N GLN A 62 -44.71 9.57 25.18
CA GLN A 62 -44.56 8.15 25.53
C GLN A 62 -44.73 7.19 24.33
N ASN A 63 -45.26 7.66 23.19
CA ASN A 63 -45.39 6.89 21.94
C ASN A 63 -44.37 7.32 20.87
N SER A 64 -43.29 8.01 21.29
CA SER A 64 -42.35 8.66 20.38
C SER A 64 -41.54 7.72 19.48
N LYS A 65 -41.22 8.21 18.28
CA LYS A 65 -40.24 7.62 17.37
C LYS A 65 -38.87 7.55 18.05
N VAL A 66 -38.16 6.44 17.85
CA VAL A 66 -36.80 6.26 18.36
C VAL A 66 -35.86 7.24 17.65
N LYS A 67 -35.26 8.16 18.41
CA LYS A 67 -34.25 9.11 17.92
C LYS A 67 -32.88 8.80 18.48
N HIS A 68 -31.85 8.95 17.65
CA HIS A 68 -30.45 8.70 17.96
C HIS A 68 -29.62 9.97 17.80
N VAL A 69 -28.65 10.16 18.68
CA VAL A 69 -27.66 11.24 18.56
C VAL A 69 -26.27 10.62 18.58
N CYS A 70 -25.45 11.01 17.61
CA CYS A 70 -24.06 10.58 17.47
C CYS A 70 -23.17 11.82 17.47
N ILE A 71 -22.11 11.78 18.28
CA ILE A 71 -21.05 12.77 18.25
C ILE A 71 -19.83 12.10 17.61
N ILE A 72 -19.39 12.58 16.46
CA ILE A 72 -18.19 12.10 15.77
C ILE A 72 -17.04 13.01 16.18
N LEU A 73 -16.06 12.41 16.85
CA LEU A 73 -14.83 13.07 17.24
C LEU A 73 -13.72 12.68 16.25
N HIS A 74 -13.24 13.65 15.47
CA HIS A 74 -12.09 13.45 14.60
C HIS A 74 -10.81 13.57 15.44
N MET A 75 -10.05 12.48 15.48
CA MET A 75 -8.83 12.35 16.27
C MET A 75 -7.63 12.11 15.36
N MET A 76 -6.51 12.76 15.69
CA MET A 76 -5.22 12.50 15.05
C MET A 76 -4.41 11.57 15.96
N ARG A 77 -3.77 10.54 15.37
CA ARG A 77 -3.00 9.52 16.12
C ARG A 77 -1.83 10.10 16.93
N ASN A 78 -1.31 11.27 16.54
CA ASN A 78 -0.15 11.91 17.17
C ASN A 78 -0.50 12.79 18.39
N ASN A 79 -1.76 12.91 18.79
CA ASN A 79 -2.18 13.88 19.81
C ASN A 79 -2.63 13.19 21.12
N GLU A 80 -1.69 12.84 21.99
CA GLU A 80 -1.94 12.17 23.28
C GLU A 80 -2.92 12.94 24.19
N ALA A 81 -2.98 14.28 24.05
CA ALA A 81 -3.91 15.12 24.81
C ALA A 81 -5.38 14.90 24.44
N THR A 82 -5.66 14.41 23.22
CA THR A 82 -7.04 14.15 22.75
C THR A 82 -7.62 12.85 23.26
N THR A 83 -6.80 11.82 23.47
CA THR A 83 -7.22 10.50 23.98
C THR A 83 -7.54 10.52 25.47
N MET A 84 -6.82 11.33 26.25
CA MET A 84 -6.94 11.38 27.72
C MET A 84 -8.09 12.30 28.23
N SER A 85 -8.65 13.17 27.39
CA SER A 85 -9.61 14.20 27.82
C SER A 85 -11.08 13.78 27.76
N PHE A 86 -11.39 12.66 27.09
CA PHE A 86 -12.74 12.11 26.97
C PHE A 86 -12.92 10.90 27.88
N ASN A 87 -13.33 11.15 29.12
CA ASN A 87 -13.67 10.08 30.05
C ASN A 87 -14.93 9.34 29.58
N PHE A 88 -15.00 8.03 29.82
CA PHE A 88 -16.11 7.14 29.46
C PHE A 88 -17.40 7.59 30.14
N MET A 89 -18.15 8.46 29.47
CA MET A 89 -19.27 9.15 30.10
C MET A 89 -20.52 8.28 30.12
N CYS A 90 -21.05 8.06 31.34
CA CYS A 90 -22.25 7.28 31.63
C CYS A 90 -23.39 7.56 30.62
N GLY A 91 -24.04 6.48 30.15
CA GLY A 91 -25.20 6.53 29.26
C GLY A 91 -24.91 6.64 27.75
N TRP A 92 -23.66 6.88 27.34
CA TRP A 92 -23.25 6.90 25.94
C TRP A 92 -22.50 5.63 25.55
N LYS A 93 -22.78 5.12 24.34
CA LYS A 93 -21.99 4.05 23.74
C LYS A 93 -20.82 4.69 22.99
N LEU A 94 -19.60 4.32 23.36
CA LEU A 94 -18.38 4.75 22.68
C LEU A 94 -17.98 3.71 21.63
N VAL A 95 -17.67 4.16 20.42
CA VAL A 95 -17.15 3.34 19.35
C VAL A 95 -15.99 4.09 18.71
N THR A 96 -14.86 3.41 18.54
CA THR A 96 -13.72 3.93 17.77
C THR A 96 -13.82 3.38 16.36
N ILE A 97 -13.92 4.28 15.39
CA ILE A 97 -13.94 3.95 13.97
C ILE A 97 -12.72 4.59 13.35
N GLU A 98 -11.86 3.78 12.75
CA GLU A 98 -10.64 4.26 12.11
C GLU A 98 -10.93 4.99 10.79
N ASN A 99 -11.77 4.39 9.94
CA ASN A 99 -12.19 4.95 8.66
C ASN A 99 -13.71 5.02 8.57
N LEU A 100 -14.26 6.22 8.34
CA LEU A 100 -15.70 6.40 8.07
C LEU A 100 -16.07 6.04 6.63
N ILE A 101 -15.09 6.02 5.72
CA ILE A 101 -15.27 5.65 4.32
C ILE A 101 -15.14 4.12 4.22
N PRO A 102 -16.05 3.43 3.49
CA PRO A 102 -15.90 2.01 3.20
C PRO A 102 -14.51 1.72 2.64
N GLN A 103 -13.80 0.78 3.26
CA GLN A 103 -12.53 0.32 2.76
C GLN A 103 -12.77 -0.78 1.73
N GLY A 104 -12.02 -0.78 0.63
CA GLY A 104 -12.15 -1.79 -0.43
C GLY A 104 -11.84 -3.21 0.06
N GLN A 105 -10.87 -3.34 0.98
CA GLN A 105 -10.49 -4.60 1.62
C GLN A 105 -10.72 -4.50 3.13
N THR A 106 -11.27 -5.55 3.73
CA THR A 106 -11.53 -5.60 5.16
C THR A 106 -10.24 -5.81 5.95
N LEU A 107 -10.13 -5.23 7.14
CA LEU A 107 -8.94 -5.45 7.97
C LEU A 107 -8.73 -6.94 8.30
N THR A 108 -9.82 -7.69 8.52
CA THR A 108 -9.78 -9.12 8.84
C THR A 108 -9.06 -9.95 7.79
N THR A 109 -9.20 -9.62 6.49
CA THR A 109 -8.49 -10.34 5.42
C THR A 109 -6.97 -10.17 5.49
N PHE A 110 -6.45 -9.13 6.14
CA PHE A 110 -5.02 -9.00 6.39
C PHE A 110 -4.56 -9.69 7.68
N LEU A 111 -5.44 -9.79 8.67
CA LEU A 111 -5.10 -10.36 9.98
C LEU A 111 -5.09 -11.88 9.98
N ASP A 112 -5.98 -12.50 9.20
CA ASP A 112 -6.20 -13.94 9.21
C ASP A 112 -5.28 -14.71 8.24
N ASN A 113 -4.63 -14.01 7.33
CA ASN A 113 -3.85 -14.60 6.24
C ASN A 113 -2.36 -14.31 6.39
N ASN A 114 -1.52 -15.24 5.94
CA ASN A 114 -0.09 -14.96 5.79
C ASN A 114 0.17 -14.08 4.56
N LEU A 115 1.40 -13.54 4.44
CA LEU A 115 1.73 -12.61 3.36
C LEU A 115 1.52 -13.19 1.96
N ASN A 116 1.78 -14.49 1.76
CA ASN A 116 1.62 -15.14 0.45
C ASN A 116 0.13 -15.23 0.08
N GLU A 117 -0.72 -15.65 1.01
CA GLU A 117 -2.18 -15.69 0.83
C GLU A 117 -2.76 -14.30 0.56
N ILE A 118 -2.24 -13.27 1.25
CA ILE A 118 -2.62 -11.88 1.00
C ILE A 118 -2.27 -11.47 -0.44
N LEU A 119 -1.05 -11.77 -0.90
CA LEU A 119 -0.59 -11.45 -2.25
C LEU A 119 -1.30 -12.24 -3.36
N GLU A 120 -1.90 -13.38 -3.00
CA GLU A 120 -2.63 -14.23 -3.91
C GLU A 120 -4.09 -13.83 -4.05
N HIS A 121 -4.77 -13.53 -2.94
CA HIS A 121 -6.23 -13.42 -2.91
C HIS A 121 -6.77 -12.05 -2.49
N VAL A 122 -6.00 -11.28 -1.71
CA VAL A 122 -6.48 -10.03 -1.11
C VAL A 122 -5.96 -8.84 -1.90
N TYR A 123 -4.66 -8.84 -2.19
CA TYR A 123 -3.96 -7.74 -2.82
C TYR A 123 -3.04 -8.29 -3.91
N SER A 124 -3.61 -8.42 -5.10
CA SER A 124 -3.01 -9.20 -6.19
C SER A 124 -1.63 -8.69 -6.60
N PHE A 125 -0.75 -9.61 -6.98
CA PHE A 125 0.57 -9.27 -7.52
C PHE A 125 0.50 -8.30 -8.72
N LYS A 126 -0.51 -8.44 -9.59
CA LYS A 126 -0.73 -7.54 -10.73
C LYS A 126 -1.04 -6.11 -10.30
N GLU A 127 -1.79 -5.95 -9.21
CA GLU A 127 -2.07 -4.63 -8.62
C GLU A 127 -0.81 -4.00 -7.99
N ILE A 128 0.05 -4.79 -7.35
CA ILE A 128 1.35 -4.29 -6.87
C ILE A 128 2.22 -3.83 -8.03
N ILE A 129 2.31 -4.62 -9.10
CA ILE A 129 3.09 -4.25 -10.28
C ILE A 129 2.56 -2.97 -10.90
N SER A 130 1.24 -2.80 -11.05
CA SER A 130 0.69 -1.57 -11.63
C SER A 130 1.01 -0.31 -10.81
N GLN A 131 1.17 -0.45 -9.49
CA GLN A 131 1.47 0.66 -8.57
C GLN A 131 2.97 0.90 -8.37
N GLU A 132 3.80 -0.14 -8.42
CA GLU A 132 5.23 -0.07 -8.02
C GLU A 132 6.20 -0.20 -9.19
N LEU A 133 5.78 -0.66 -10.38
CA LEU A 133 6.68 -0.97 -11.49
C LEU A 133 7.58 0.21 -11.87
N LEU A 134 7.02 1.42 -12.00
CA LEU A 134 7.81 2.60 -12.33
C LEU A 134 8.88 2.85 -11.25
N TRP A 135 8.52 2.77 -9.97
CA TRP A 135 9.48 2.93 -8.88
C TRP A 135 10.58 1.87 -8.94
N CYS A 136 10.22 0.62 -9.24
CA CYS A 136 11.18 -0.47 -9.38
C CYS A 136 12.16 -0.24 -10.53
N LEU A 137 11.65 0.23 -11.68
CA LEU A 137 12.49 0.57 -12.84
C LEU A 137 13.41 1.76 -12.54
N LEU A 138 12.92 2.78 -11.83
CA LEU A 138 13.71 3.94 -11.42
C LEU A 138 14.77 3.63 -10.36
N CYS A 139 14.80 2.42 -9.78
CA CYS A 139 15.94 1.98 -8.97
C CYS A 139 17.20 1.75 -9.82
N MET A 140 17.03 1.57 -11.12
CA MET A 140 18.11 1.43 -12.10
C MET A 140 18.50 2.79 -12.65
N LYS A 141 19.79 3.11 -12.59
CA LYS A 141 20.34 4.34 -13.15
C LYS A 141 20.59 4.14 -14.65
N PHE A 142 19.59 4.46 -15.45
CA PHE A 142 19.72 4.50 -16.90
C PHE A 142 20.49 5.75 -17.36
N PRO A 143 21.15 5.72 -18.52
CA PRO A 143 21.72 6.92 -19.14
C PRO A 143 20.66 8.00 -19.33
N SER A 144 21.03 9.27 -19.12
CA SER A 144 20.13 10.42 -19.31
C SER A 144 19.96 10.77 -20.79
N THR A 145 19.39 9.84 -21.56
CA THR A 145 19.14 9.99 -23.00
C THR A 145 17.66 9.78 -23.35
N PRO A 146 17.15 10.39 -24.44
CA PRO A 146 15.75 10.18 -24.87
C PRO A 146 15.40 8.70 -25.08
N GLU A 147 16.33 7.91 -25.62
CA GLU A 147 16.13 6.47 -25.90
C GLU A 147 15.94 5.68 -24.60
N SER A 148 16.64 6.07 -23.53
CA SER A 148 16.49 5.44 -22.22
C SER A 148 15.12 5.75 -21.62
N LEU A 149 14.63 6.98 -21.77
CA LEU A 149 13.29 7.36 -21.32
C LEU A 149 12.20 6.59 -22.08
N ASP A 150 12.33 6.48 -23.39
CA ASP A 150 11.36 5.75 -24.21
C ASP A 150 11.39 4.24 -23.93
N TYR A 151 12.57 3.69 -23.64
CA TYR A 151 12.69 2.30 -23.17
C TYR A 151 11.99 2.08 -21.81
N ILE A 152 12.16 2.99 -20.84
CA ILE A 152 11.46 2.88 -19.55
C ILE A 152 9.94 2.95 -19.77
N LYS A 153 9.45 3.88 -20.59
CA LYS A 153 8.01 3.96 -20.94
C LYS A 153 7.50 2.67 -21.57
N LEU A 154 8.28 2.10 -22.51
CA LEU A 154 7.96 0.82 -23.13
C LEU A 154 7.82 -0.28 -22.08
N LEU A 155 8.78 -0.42 -21.15
CA LEU A 155 8.73 -1.42 -20.10
C LEU A 155 7.54 -1.24 -19.16
N VAL A 156 7.25 -0.01 -18.74
CA VAL A 156 6.09 0.31 -17.88
C VAL A 156 4.78 -0.14 -18.54
N HIS A 157 4.68 -0.02 -19.87
CA HIS A 157 3.50 -0.44 -20.61
C HIS A 157 3.47 -1.95 -20.90
N LYS A 158 4.59 -2.54 -21.29
CA LYS A 158 4.66 -3.93 -21.78
C LYS A 158 4.74 -4.99 -20.69
N ILE A 159 5.38 -4.70 -19.56
CA ILE A 159 5.51 -5.67 -18.46
C ILE A 159 4.13 -6.09 -17.91
N PRO A 160 3.19 -5.16 -17.62
CA PRO A 160 1.87 -5.52 -17.12
C PRO A 160 1.00 -6.32 -18.12
N GLU A 161 1.29 -6.24 -19.42
CA GLU A 161 0.54 -6.92 -20.48
C GLU A 161 0.90 -8.41 -20.61
N ARG A 162 2.08 -8.83 -20.11
CA ARG A 162 2.59 -10.19 -20.31
C ARG A 162 2.42 -11.05 -19.06
N GLU A 163 1.33 -11.78 -18.99
CA GLU A 163 0.95 -12.57 -17.80
C GLU A 163 1.99 -13.62 -17.41
N GLU A 164 2.55 -14.35 -18.37
CA GLU A 164 3.54 -15.40 -18.11
C GLU A 164 4.82 -14.85 -17.45
N PHE A 165 5.21 -13.62 -17.80
CA PHE A 165 6.34 -12.93 -17.18
C PHE A 165 5.99 -12.48 -15.75
N LEU A 166 4.77 -11.98 -15.54
CA LEU A 166 4.29 -11.61 -14.21
C LEU A 166 4.22 -12.82 -13.28
N ASP A 167 3.81 -14.00 -13.78
CA ASP A 167 3.78 -15.23 -13.00
C ASP A 167 5.19 -15.65 -12.57
N CYS A 168 6.16 -15.56 -13.48
CA CYS A 168 7.56 -15.82 -13.15
C CYS A 168 8.06 -14.84 -12.07
N LEU A 169 7.81 -13.53 -12.23
CA LEU A 169 8.16 -12.52 -11.23
C LEU A 169 7.47 -12.78 -9.89
N LYS A 170 6.20 -13.17 -9.90
CA LYS A 170 5.41 -13.48 -8.70
C LYS A 170 6.06 -14.62 -7.93
N VAL A 171 6.38 -15.74 -8.59
CA VAL A 171 7.01 -16.90 -7.95
C VAL A 171 8.32 -16.51 -7.26
N ARG A 172 9.24 -15.86 -7.98
CA ARG A 172 10.54 -15.45 -7.42
C ARG A 172 10.41 -14.40 -6.32
N THR A 173 9.38 -13.54 -6.39
CA THR A 173 9.07 -12.57 -5.34
C THR A 173 8.59 -13.28 -4.09
N LEU A 174 7.61 -14.18 -4.19
CA LEU A 174 7.07 -14.92 -3.04
C LEU A 174 8.14 -15.78 -2.35
N GLU A 175 9.01 -16.46 -3.11
CA GLU A 175 10.15 -17.19 -2.57
C GLU A 175 11.08 -16.29 -1.74
N TRP A 176 11.37 -15.09 -2.26
CA TRP A 176 12.21 -14.13 -1.56
C TRP A 176 11.52 -13.62 -0.29
N LEU A 177 10.23 -13.30 -0.36
CA LEU A 177 9.45 -12.81 0.78
C LEU A 177 9.38 -13.85 1.89
N ALA A 178 9.09 -15.11 1.56
CA ALA A 178 9.03 -16.22 2.52
C ALA A 178 10.35 -16.42 3.27
N LYS A 179 11.49 -16.16 2.62
CA LYS A 179 12.82 -16.27 3.24
C LYS A 179 13.23 -15.06 4.08
N ASN A 180 12.79 -13.86 3.71
CA ASN A 180 13.32 -12.60 4.25
C ASN A 180 12.37 -11.88 5.20
N ILE A 181 11.08 -12.23 5.20
CA ILE A 181 10.08 -11.57 6.05
C ILE A 181 9.83 -12.44 7.28
N PRO A 182 9.90 -11.85 8.48
CA PRO A 182 9.66 -12.58 9.70
C PRO A 182 8.16 -12.86 9.86
N GLU A 183 7.82 -13.97 10.53
CA GLU A 183 6.43 -14.37 10.78
C GLU A 183 5.66 -13.31 11.59
N ASP A 184 6.35 -12.57 12.46
CA ASP A 184 5.79 -11.52 13.31
C ASP A 184 5.63 -10.16 12.61
N TRP A 185 5.71 -10.10 11.27
CA TRP A 185 5.64 -8.85 10.50
C TRP A 185 4.41 -8.00 10.86
N LEU A 186 3.25 -8.61 11.11
CA LEU A 186 2.03 -7.90 11.48
C LEU A 186 2.20 -7.13 12.79
N LEU A 187 2.81 -7.78 13.80
CA LEU A 187 3.12 -7.15 15.08
C LEU A 187 4.11 -6.00 14.90
N ARG A 188 5.08 -6.14 14.00
CA ARG A 188 6.04 -5.07 13.69
C ARG A 188 5.36 -3.86 13.06
N VAL A 189 4.42 -4.06 12.14
CA VAL A 189 3.63 -2.95 11.56
C VAL A 189 2.77 -2.31 12.64
N ALA A 190 2.08 -3.10 13.46
CA ALA A 190 1.23 -2.61 14.55
C ALA A 190 2.01 -1.88 15.66
N SER A 191 3.29 -2.19 15.83
CA SER A 191 4.16 -1.56 16.83
C SER A 191 4.94 -0.36 16.28
N ASN A 192 4.95 -0.14 14.95
CA ASN A 192 5.67 0.95 14.33
C ASN A 192 4.88 2.26 14.40
N LYS A 193 5.05 3.00 15.50
CA LYS A 193 4.41 4.30 15.70
C LYS A 193 4.65 5.29 14.56
N LYS A 194 5.85 5.29 13.96
CA LYS A 194 6.19 6.23 12.88
C LYS A 194 5.29 6.02 11.67
N ASP A 195 5.15 4.77 11.23
CA ASP A 195 4.33 4.44 10.07
C ASP A 195 2.84 4.57 10.38
N LEU A 196 2.42 4.21 11.61
CA LEU A 196 1.06 4.45 12.06
C LEU A 196 0.72 5.95 12.11
N TYR A 197 1.66 6.84 12.39
CA TYR A 197 1.39 8.28 12.34
C TYR A 197 1.43 8.85 10.93
N LEU A 198 2.20 8.22 10.03
CA LEU A 198 2.30 8.64 8.63
C LEU A 198 1.04 8.30 7.84
N TYR A 199 0.47 7.12 8.07
CA TYR A 199 -0.69 6.63 7.33
C TYR A 199 -2.00 6.88 8.07
N SER A 200 -3.05 7.17 7.31
CA SER A 200 -4.37 7.54 7.84
C SER A 200 -5.10 6.40 8.56
N SER A 201 -4.73 5.16 8.30
CA SER A 201 -5.35 3.97 8.91
C SER A 201 -4.37 2.81 9.01
N PHE A 202 -4.68 1.83 9.86
CA PHE A 202 -3.85 0.65 10.06
C PHE A 202 -3.91 -0.26 8.82
N SER A 203 -5.09 -0.41 8.21
CA SER A 203 -5.22 -1.12 6.93
C SER A 203 -4.31 -0.53 5.85
N LEU A 204 -4.22 0.80 5.77
CA LEU A 204 -3.31 1.45 4.83
C LEU A 204 -1.84 1.21 5.20
N SER A 205 -1.49 1.26 6.48
CA SER A 205 -0.14 0.91 6.95
C SER A 205 0.27 -0.51 6.53
N LEU A 206 -0.65 -1.48 6.62
CA LEU A 206 -0.41 -2.86 6.19
C LEU A 206 -0.19 -2.95 4.68
N GLN A 207 -1.04 -2.32 3.88
CA GLN A 207 -0.88 -2.29 2.42
C GLN A 207 0.46 -1.68 2.01
N MET A 208 0.85 -0.56 2.64
CA MET A 208 2.12 0.09 2.35
C MET A 208 3.31 -0.78 2.72
N TYR A 209 3.23 -1.50 3.85
CA TYR A 209 4.25 -2.46 4.23
C TYR A 209 4.38 -3.60 3.20
N ILE A 210 3.26 -4.19 2.78
CA ILE A 210 3.23 -5.27 1.78
C ILE A 210 3.83 -4.80 0.45
N ARG A 211 3.47 -3.60 -0.02
CA ARG A 211 4.05 -2.98 -1.21
C ARG A 211 5.55 -2.78 -1.07
N ASP A 212 6.00 -2.20 0.05
CA ASP A 212 7.42 -1.95 0.30
C ASP A 212 8.23 -3.23 0.34
N GLN A 213 7.70 -4.30 0.95
CA GLN A 213 8.40 -5.57 0.94
C GLN A 213 8.41 -6.22 -0.44
N SER A 214 7.30 -6.16 -1.19
CA SER A 214 7.18 -6.79 -2.51
C SER A 214 8.04 -6.10 -3.56
N ARG A 215 8.14 -4.76 -3.54
CA ARG A 215 8.96 -4.01 -4.51
C ARG A 215 10.46 -4.30 -4.38
N LYS A 216 10.94 -4.73 -3.20
CA LYS A 216 12.36 -5.05 -2.98
C LYS A 216 12.89 -6.13 -3.93
N PRO A 217 12.35 -7.36 -3.93
CA PRO A 217 12.76 -8.40 -4.86
C PRO A 217 12.42 -8.04 -6.31
N ILE A 218 11.30 -7.36 -6.57
CA ILE A 218 10.92 -6.95 -7.94
C ILE A 218 11.99 -6.04 -8.54
N SER A 219 12.41 -4.97 -7.84
CA SER A 219 13.49 -4.08 -8.31
C SER A 219 14.80 -4.82 -8.53
N LYS A 220 15.17 -5.74 -7.63
CA LYS A 220 16.39 -6.54 -7.76
C LYS A 220 16.33 -7.46 -8.98
N LEU A 221 15.22 -8.17 -9.17
CA LEU A 221 14.99 -9.06 -10.31
C LEU A 221 15.04 -8.29 -11.63
N LEU A 222 14.32 -7.17 -11.73
CA LEU A 222 14.34 -6.31 -12.92
C LEU A 222 15.75 -5.80 -13.21
N CYS A 223 16.50 -5.40 -12.18
CA CYS A 223 17.89 -4.97 -12.35
C CYS A 223 18.81 -6.08 -12.87
N VAL A 224 18.71 -7.29 -12.32
CA VAL A 224 19.54 -8.42 -12.79
C VAL A 224 19.15 -8.80 -14.21
N LEU A 225 17.85 -8.90 -14.48
CA LEU A 225 17.33 -9.15 -15.83
C LEU A 225 17.85 -8.11 -16.81
N GLU A 226 17.85 -6.83 -16.45
CA GLU A 226 18.35 -5.76 -17.29
C GLU A 226 19.86 -5.94 -17.58
N ARG A 227 20.67 -6.18 -16.55
CA ARG A 227 22.13 -6.41 -16.67
C ARG A 227 22.48 -7.61 -17.52
N LEU A 228 21.67 -8.67 -17.46
CA LEU A 228 21.91 -9.89 -18.20
C LEU A 228 21.33 -9.87 -19.62
N SER A 229 20.69 -8.78 -20.05
CA SER A 229 19.93 -8.73 -21.32
C SER A 229 18.76 -9.71 -21.34
N GLY A 230 18.07 -9.86 -20.21
CA GLY A 230 16.84 -10.62 -20.06
C GLY A 230 15.56 -9.83 -20.36
N LEU A 231 15.56 -8.49 -20.24
CA LEU A 231 14.36 -7.68 -20.53
C LEU A 231 14.22 -7.31 -22.02
N SER A 232 15.29 -6.82 -22.64
CA SER A 232 15.22 -6.32 -24.03
C SER A 232 14.73 -7.36 -25.06
N PRO A 233 15.18 -8.63 -25.04
CA PRO A 233 14.73 -9.60 -26.03
C PRO A 233 13.25 -9.96 -25.88
N LEU A 234 12.68 -9.78 -24.68
CA LEU A 234 11.28 -10.09 -24.40
C LEU A 234 10.32 -8.98 -24.81
N PHE A 235 10.74 -7.71 -24.80
CA PHE A 235 9.82 -6.57 -24.89
C PHE A 235 10.11 -5.59 -26.02
N ILE A 236 11.31 -5.56 -26.61
CA ILE A 236 11.66 -4.62 -27.68
C ILE A 236 11.24 -5.14 -29.07
N LYS A 237 11.23 -6.46 -29.29
CA LYS A 237 10.83 -7.03 -30.57
C LYS A 237 9.34 -7.39 -30.56
N ASN A 238 8.65 -7.01 -31.63
CA ASN A 238 7.24 -7.31 -31.90
C ASN A 238 6.97 -8.78 -32.28
N ASP A 239 8.02 -9.61 -32.37
CA ASP A 239 7.81 -11.03 -32.55
C ASP A 239 7.54 -11.63 -31.18
N PRO A 240 6.37 -12.28 -30.97
CA PRO A 240 6.24 -13.19 -29.85
C PRO A 240 7.37 -14.18 -30.03
N SER A 241 8.37 -14.08 -29.14
CA SER A 241 9.38 -15.11 -28.94
C SER A 241 8.70 -16.46 -29.17
N SER A 242 9.15 -17.25 -30.16
CA SER A 242 8.63 -18.62 -30.32
C SER A 242 8.52 -19.27 -28.94
N ASP A 243 7.47 -20.03 -28.67
CA ASP A 243 7.21 -20.60 -27.33
C ASP A 243 8.50 -21.22 -26.73
N GLU A 244 9.36 -21.79 -27.56
CA GLU A 244 10.69 -22.30 -27.24
C GLU A 244 11.66 -21.26 -26.62
N LEU A 245 11.74 -20.05 -27.19
CA LEU A 245 12.65 -18.99 -26.71
C LEU A 245 12.16 -18.43 -25.36
N PHE A 246 10.84 -18.33 -25.17
CA PHE A 246 10.31 -17.92 -23.86
C PHE A 246 10.48 -19.03 -22.82
N GLU A 247 10.26 -20.29 -23.17
CA GLU A 247 10.55 -21.42 -22.28
C GLU A 247 12.03 -21.48 -21.88
N PHE A 248 12.94 -21.20 -22.81
CA PHE A 248 14.35 -21.02 -22.48
C PHE A 248 14.58 -19.86 -21.52
N TRP A 249 13.97 -18.70 -21.80
CA TRP A 249 14.06 -17.52 -20.92
C TRP A 249 13.57 -17.85 -19.51
N LYS A 250 12.44 -18.55 -19.39
CA LYS A 250 11.81 -18.94 -18.13
C LYS A 250 12.71 -19.86 -17.32
N ARG A 251 13.30 -20.89 -17.95
CA ARG A 251 14.28 -21.78 -17.28
C ARG A 251 15.47 -21.01 -16.74
N ALA A 252 16.03 -20.11 -17.55
CA ALA A 252 17.17 -19.29 -17.14
C ALA A 252 16.80 -18.31 -16.02
N PHE A 253 15.59 -17.73 -16.06
CA PHE A 253 15.11 -16.82 -15.04
C PHE A 253 14.87 -17.51 -13.69
N ILE A 254 14.30 -18.71 -13.69
CA ILE A 254 14.04 -19.47 -12.46
C ILE A 254 15.34 -19.98 -11.82
N ASP A 255 16.38 -20.27 -12.60
CA ASP A 255 17.67 -20.69 -12.05
C ASP A 255 18.36 -19.57 -11.25
N SER A 256 18.46 -19.75 -9.93
CA SER A 256 19.09 -18.80 -9.01
C SER A 256 20.60 -18.67 -9.20
N LYS A 257 21.25 -19.59 -9.91
CA LYS A 257 22.67 -19.48 -10.31
C LYS A 257 22.87 -18.49 -11.45
N ILE A 258 21.88 -18.34 -12.32
CA ILE A 258 21.89 -17.38 -13.44
C ILE A 258 21.35 -16.04 -12.95
N VAL A 259 20.11 -16.03 -12.43
CA VAL A 259 19.46 -14.84 -11.89
C VAL A 259 19.57 -14.87 -10.37
N ASN A 260 20.71 -14.41 -9.86
CA ASN A 260 20.94 -14.24 -8.43
C ASN A 260 20.66 -12.79 -8.00
N ILE A 261 19.84 -12.59 -6.98
CA ILE A 261 19.52 -11.26 -6.42
C ILE A 261 20.05 -11.04 -4.99
N GLU A 262 20.63 -12.07 -4.37
CA GLU A 262 21.04 -12.05 -2.95
C GLU A 262 22.20 -11.09 -2.70
N TYR A 263 23.09 -10.91 -3.69
CA TYR A 263 24.21 -9.99 -3.58
C TYR A 263 23.79 -8.51 -3.70
N LEU A 264 22.55 -8.24 -4.15
CA LEU A 264 22.11 -6.87 -4.37
C LEU A 264 21.64 -6.23 -3.06
N PRO A 265 22.15 -5.04 -2.72
CA PRO A 265 21.65 -4.26 -1.60
C PRO A 265 20.20 -3.82 -1.84
N ASP A 266 19.54 -3.37 -0.78
CA ASP A 266 18.14 -2.92 -0.88
C ASP A 266 17.97 -1.75 -1.87
N PRO A 267 16.90 -1.77 -2.67
CA PRO A 267 16.71 -0.84 -3.76
C PRO A 267 16.46 0.58 -3.27
N ARG A 268 17.04 1.53 -3.99
CA ARG A 268 16.81 2.96 -3.87
C ARG A 268 16.81 3.57 -5.28
N PRO A 269 16.13 4.69 -5.50
CA PRO A 269 16.16 5.39 -6.79
C PRO A 269 17.60 5.65 -7.28
N ASP A 270 17.84 5.42 -8.57
CA ASP A 270 19.13 5.60 -9.27
C ASP A 270 20.33 4.87 -8.64
N PHE A 271 20.08 3.83 -7.85
CA PHE A 271 21.12 3.16 -7.09
C PHE A 271 21.85 2.09 -7.90
N TYR A 272 21.10 1.29 -8.66
CA TYR A 272 21.69 0.22 -9.44
C TYR A 272 22.26 0.76 -10.75
N GLN A 273 23.59 0.75 -10.86
CA GLN A 273 24.25 1.11 -12.10
C GLN A 273 23.90 0.11 -13.20
N ILE A 274 23.46 0.61 -14.35
CA ILE A 274 23.24 -0.16 -15.57
C ILE A 274 24.36 0.20 -16.56
N PRO A 275 25.11 -0.79 -17.06
CA PRO A 275 26.15 -0.54 -18.06
C PRO A 275 25.58 0.14 -19.31
N ALA A 276 26.37 1.00 -19.95
CA ALA A 276 26.00 1.61 -21.22
C ALA A 276 25.69 0.49 -22.24
N ARG A 277 24.49 0.56 -22.79
CA ARG A 277 23.83 -0.55 -23.45
C ARG A 277 24.33 -0.76 -24.87
N ASN A 278 24.24 -2.00 -25.32
CA ASN A 278 23.99 -2.32 -26.72
C ASN A 278 22.56 -2.89 -26.76
N ASN A 279 21.55 -2.04 -26.99
CA ASN A 279 20.11 -2.41 -27.01
C ASN A 279 19.75 -3.48 -28.06
N ASN A 280 20.74 -3.96 -28.82
CA ASN A 280 20.62 -4.86 -29.94
C ASN A 280 20.73 -6.33 -29.54
N ALA A 281 20.84 -6.66 -28.25
CA ALA A 281 20.86 -8.06 -27.78
C ALA A 281 19.53 -8.74 -28.17
N GLN A 282 19.62 -9.72 -29.07
CA GLN A 282 18.46 -10.42 -29.62
C GLN A 282 18.14 -11.74 -28.89
N PHE A 283 19.11 -12.27 -28.14
CA PHE A 283 18.99 -13.56 -27.46
C PHE A 283 18.88 -13.35 -25.94
N PRO A 284 17.91 -13.98 -25.26
CA PRO A 284 17.79 -13.96 -23.81
C PRO A 284 19.09 -14.27 -23.08
N PHE A 285 19.42 -13.45 -22.07
CA PHE A 285 20.58 -13.70 -21.22
C PHE A 285 21.92 -13.72 -21.97
N SER A 286 22.01 -13.10 -23.16
CA SER A 286 23.21 -13.15 -24.00
C SER A 286 24.47 -12.69 -23.28
N THR A 287 24.36 -11.68 -22.42
CA THR A 287 25.48 -11.16 -21.62
C THR A 287 26.02 -12.24 -20.69
N TYR A 288 25.15 -12.98 -20.00
CA TYR A 288 25.54 -14.09 -19.14
C TYR A 288 26.29 -15.18 -19.92
N TYR A 289 25.73 -15.66 -21.03
CA TYR A 289 26.34 -16.75 -21.79
C TYR A 289 27.65 -16.34 -22.45
N MET A 290 27.75 -15.10 -22.96
CA MET A 290 29.02 -14.58 -23.49
C MET A 290 30.10 -14.52 -22.42
N ASP A 291 29.77 -14.09 -21.20
CA ASP A 291 30.72 -14.09 -20.08
C ASP A 291 31.19 -15.50 -19.73
N GLN A 292 30.30 -16.50 -19.76
CA GLN A 292 30.69 -17.90 -19.54
C GLN A 292 31.61 -18.41 -20.66
N ILE A 293 31.28 -18.16 -21.93
CA ILE A 293 32.11 -18.56 -23.07
C ILE A 293 33.50 -17.92 -22.98
N ASN A 294 33.58 -16.64 -22.63
CA ASN A 294 34.84 -15.92 -22.49
C ASN A 294 35.72 -16.48 -21.35
N LYS A 295 35.12 -16.92 -20.24
CA LYS A 295 35.86 -17.62 -19.16
C LYS A 295 36.50 -18.91 -19.66
N PHE A 296 35.76 -19.73 -20.40
CA PHE A 296 36.31 -20.96 -20.99
C PHE A 296 37.38 -20.68 -22.04
N LYS A 297 37.19 -19.65 -22.88
CA LYS A 297 38.20 -19.25 -23.86
C LYS A 297 39.54 -18.94 -23.21
N LYS A 298 39.53 -18.26 -22.05
CA LYS A 298 40.75 -17.96 -21.29
C LYS A 298 41.44 -19.24 -20.80
N LEU A 299 40.68 -20.21 -20.29
CA LEU A 299 41.21 -21.51 -19.84
C LEU A 299 41.89 -22.27 -21.00
N TYR A 300 41.24 -22.34 -22.17
CA TYR A 300 41.83 -22.99 -23.35
C TYR A 300 43.06 -22.26 -23.90
N GLN A 301 43.16 -20.94 -23.74
CA GLN A 301 44.34 -20.18 -24.13
C GLN A 301 45.53 -20.42 -23.19
N GLU A 302 45.27 -20.66 -21.90
CA GLU A 302 46.29 -21.02 -20.91
C GLU A 302 46.79 -22.46 -21.11
N ASP A 303 45.92 -23.40 -21.54
CA ASP A 303 46.30 -24.80 -21.81
C ASP A 303 47.08 -24.99 -23.14
N LEU A 304 47.02 -24.03 -24.07
CA LEU A 304 47.69 -24.06 -25.38
C LEU A 304 49.00 -23.26 -25.42
N SER A 305 49.38 -22.62 -24.31
CA SER A 305 50.62 -21.82 -24.15
C SER A 305 51.64 -22.54 -23.28
#